data_AF-A0A2U9IE65-F1
#
_entry.id   AF-A0A2U9IE65-F1
#
_cell.length_a   1.000
_cell.length_b   1.000
_cell.length_c   1.000
_cell.angle_alpha   90.00
_cell.angle_beta   90.00
_cell.angle_gamma   90.00
#
_symmetry.space_group_name_H-M   'P 1'
#
loop_
_entity.id
_entity.type
_entity.pdbx_description
1 polymer ?
#
loop_
_entity_poly.entity_id
_entity_poly.type
_entity_poly.pdbx_seq_one_letter_code
_entity_poly.pdbx_strand_id
1 'polypeptide(L)'
;MEDVRELLVKILRKLDPKFVEDSLDIKYIQNFKNRYDVFGQFRNDIGIYEFAISFDNKGNIKRNHINMIRPLKFDDEIQKKLRE
;
A
#
# COMPACT_ATOMS: atom_id res chain seq x y z
N MET A 1 -10.21 -7.63 14.52
CA MET A 1 -9.09 -7.05 13.72
C MET A 1 -9.14 -7.47 12.26
N GLU A 2 -9.76 -8.60 11.89
CA GLU A 2 -9.90 -9.05 10.48
C GLU A 2 -10.63 -8.04 9.56
N ASP A 3 -11.63 -7.33 10.08
CA ASP A 3 -12.48 -6.41 9.31
C ASP A 3 -11.70 -5.23 8.64
N VAL A 4 -10.68 -4.69 9.33
CA VAL A 4 -9.92 -3.53 8.82
C VAL A 4 -9.02 -3.92 7.65
N ARG A 5 -8.42 -5.12 7.71
CA ARG A 5 -7.55 -5.62 6.62
C ARG A 5 -8.37 -5.90 5.37
N GLU A 6 -9.54 -6.53 5.50
CA GLU A 6 -10.42 -6.78 4.37
C GLU A 6 -10.92 -5.49 3.69
N LEU A 7 -11.32 -4.49 4.49
CA LEU A 7 -11.69 -3.18 3.98
C LEU A 7 -10.52 -2.51 3.25
N LEU A 8 -9.32 -2.56 3.84
CA LEU A 8 -8.12 -2.01 3.23
C LEU A 8 -7.77 -2.68 1.91
N VAL A 9 -7.84 -4.02 1.83
CA VAL A 9 -7.60 -4.78 0.58
C VAL A 9 -8.59 -4.35 -0.51
N LYS A 10 -9.88 -4.23 -0.16
CA LYS A 10 -10.91 -3.74 -1.10
C LYS A 10 -10.61 -2.33 -1.58
N ILE A 11 -10.13 -1.45 -0.69
CA ILE A 11 -9.74 -0.08 -1.02
C ILE A 11 -8.51 -0.06 -1.93
N LEU A 12 -7.46 -0.81 -1.58
CA LEU A 12 -6.21 -0.86 -2.35
C LEU A 12 -6.43 -1.43 -3.75
N ARG A 13 -7.22 -2.50 -3.90
CA ARG A 13 -7.59 -3.04 -5.23
C ARG A 13 -8.36 -2.04 -6.10
N LYS A 14 -9.16 -1.15 -5.49
CA LYS A 14 -9.87 -0.08 -6.22
C LYS A 14 -8.92 1.04 -6.65
N LEU A 15 -7.90 1.34 -5.85
CA LEU A 15 -6.92 2.39 -6.12
C LEU A 15 -5.85 1.93 -7.12
N ASP A 16 -5.40 0.68 -7.00
CA ASP A 16 -4.43 0.06 -7.89
C ASP A 16 -4.92 -1.34 -8.29
N PRO A 17 -5.46 -1.52 -9.52
CA PRO A 17 -5.89 -2.82 -10.02
C PRO A 17 -4.79 -3.88 -10.07
N LYS A 18 -3.51 -3.48 -10.03
CA LYS A 18 -2.34 -4.36 -10.07
C LYS A 18 -1.75 -4.63 -8.69
N PHE A 19 -2.45 -4.21 -7.64
CA PHE A 19 -2.12 -4.50 -6.25
C PHE A 19 -1.95 -6.02 -6.02
N VAL A 20 -0.81 -6.41 -5.44
CA VAL A 20 -0.54 -7.80 -5.05
C VAL A 20 -0.86 -7.97 -3.57
N GLU A 21 -1.95 -8.67 -3.25
CA GLU A 21 -2.45 -8.78 -1.88
C GLU A 21 -1.48 -9.43 -0.89
N ASP A 22 -0.78 -10.48 -1.32
CA ASP A 22 0.19 -11.20 -0.47
C ASP A 22 1.39 -10.32 -0.08
N SER A 23 1.61 -9.22 -0.80
CA SER A 23 2.67 -8.26 -0.51
C SER A 23 2.27 -7.16 0.47
N LEU A 24 1.00 -7.14 0.90
CA LEU A 24 0.48 -6.14 1.83
C LEU A 24 1.08 -6.33 3.22
N ASP A 25 1.89 -5.35 3.61
CA ASP A 25 2.54 -5.26 4.91
C ASP A 25 2.04 -3.99 5.62
N ILE A 26 1.26 -4.20 6.68
CA ILE A 26 0.68 -3.12 7.47
C ILE A 26 1.63 -2.81 8.62
N LYS A 27 2.29 -1.65 8.57
CA LYS A 27 3.24 -1.21 9.58
C LYS A 27 2.55 -0.64 10.81
N TYR A 28 1.42 0.07 10.61
CA TYR A 28 0.71 0.74 11.69
C TYR A 28 -0.78 0.89 11.41
N ILE A 29 -1.61 0.69 12.43
CA ILE A 29 -3.05 0.93 12.40
C ILE A 29 -3.40 1.79 13.61
N GLN A 30 -4.07 2.91 13.36
CA GLN A 30 -4.71 3.71 14.40
C GLN A 30 -6.22 3.67 14.23
N ASN A 31 -6.90 3.29 15.31
CA ASN A 31 -8.35 3.23 15.37
C ASN A 31 -8.92 4.45 16.10
N PHE A 32 -9.85 5.14 15.46
CA PHE A 32 -10.68 6.20 16.03
C PHE A 32 -12.15 5.78 15.94
N LYS A 33 -13.01 6.41 16.75
CA LYS A 33 -14.44 6.07 16.87
C LYS A 33 -15.17 5.85 15.53
N ASN A 34 -14.80 6.62 14.50
CA ASN A 34 -15.44 6.58 13.17
C ASN A 34 -14.43 6.46 12.00
N ARG A 35 -13.16 6.12 12.26
CA ARG A 35 -12.10 6.16 11.25
C ARG A 35 -10.95 5.22 11.59
N TYR A 36 -10.43 4.55 10.58
CA TYR A 36 -9.16 3.86 10.60
C TYR A 36 -8.14 4.66 9.81
N ASP A 37 -6.99 4.93 10.42
CA ASP A 37 -5.80 5.42 9.72
C ASP A 37 -4.82 4.26 9.64
N VAL A 38 -4.49 3.86 8.42
CA VAL A 38 -3.61 2.72 8.15
C VAL A 38 -2.41 3.17 7.34
N PHE A 39 -1.23 2.77 7.81
CA PHE A 39 0.03 3.01 7.14
C PHE A 39 0.75 1.69 6.89
N GLY A 40 1.32 1.55 5.72
CA GLY A 40 1.98 0.32 5.32
C GLY A 40 2.58 0.40 3.93
N GLN A 41 2.91 -0.76 3.40
CA GLN A 41 3.48 -0.89 2.07
C GLN A 41 2.86 -2.07 1.33
N PHE A 42 2.87 -2.00 0.01
CA PHE A 42 2.50 -3.09 -0.87
C PHE A 42 3.35 -3.06 -2.14
N ARG A 43 3.26 -4.11 -2.94
CA ARG A 43 3.89 -4.22 -4.26
C ARG A 43 2.82 -4.30 -5.34
N ASN A 44 3.15 -3.77 -6.50
CA ASN A 44 2.50 -4.10 -7.76
C ASN A 44 3.57 -4.60 -8.76
N ASP A 45 3.20 -4.73 -10.03
CA ASP A 45 4.10 -5.17 -11.11
C ASP A 45 5.20 -4.14 -11.49
N ILE A 46 5.09 -2.90 -11.02
CA ILE A 46 6.01 -1.80 -11.32
C ILE A 46 7.02 -1.58 -10.18
N GLY A 47 6.58 -1.70 -8.93
CA GLY A 47 7.35 -1.20 -7.80
C GLY A 47 6.80 -1.56 -6.42
N ILE A 48 7.51 -1.07 -5.41
CA ILE A 48 7.09 -1.06 -4.00
C ILE A 48 6.54 0.32 -3.70
N TYR A 49 5.37 0.34 -3.05
CA TYR A 49 4.62 1.54 -2.73
C TYR A 49 4.41 1.59 -1.22
N GLU A 50 4.55 2.79 -0.67
CA GLU A 50 4.16 3.09 0.70
C GLU A 50 2.86 3.89 0.67
N PHE A 51 1.96 3.58 1.60
CA PHE A 51 0.65 4.19 1.67
C PHE A 51 0.31 4.68 3.08
N ALA A 52 -0.46 5.78 3.12
CA ALA A 52 -1.19 6.26 4.28
C ALA A 52 -2.64 6.49 3.86
N ILE A 53 -3.55 5.64 4.33
CA ILE A 53 -4.97 5.68 3.95
C ILE A 53 -5.82 5.81 5.20
N SER A 54 -6.68 6.83 5.19
CA SER A 54 -7.73 7.03 6.19
C SER A 54 -9.08 6.64 5.60
N PHE A 55 -9.82 5.76 6.26
CA PHE A 55 -11.16 5.34 5.82
C PHE A 55 -12.12 5.14 7.00
N ASP A 56 -13.43 5.28 6.75
CA ASP A 56 -14.45 5.03 7.77
C ASP A 56 -14.80 3.54 7.89
N ASN A 57 -15.66 3.19 8.85
CA ASN A 57 -16.11 1.81 9.08
C ASN A 57 -16.89 1.20 7.91
N LYS A 58 -17.26 1.99 6.90
CA LYS A 58 -17.91 1.54 5.66
C LYS A 58 -16.92 1.42 4.49
N GLY A 59 -15.64 1.72 4.72
CA GLY A 59 -14.60 1.72 3.69
C GLY A 59 -14.59 2.96 2.81
N ASN A 60 -15.25 4.06 3.20
CA ASN A 60 -15.15 5.31 2.45
C ASN A 60 -13.83 6.01 2.77
N ILE A 61 -13.03 6.25 1.75
CA ILE A 61 -11.74 6.94 1.85
C ILE A 61 -11.97 8.40 2.25
N LYS A 62 -11.30 8.83 3.31
CA LYS A 62 -11.24 10.23 3.76
C LYS A 62 -9.95 10.91 3.30
N ARG A 63 -8.84 10.17 3.26
CA ARG A 63 -7.54 10.60 2.76
C ARG A 63 -6.81 9.39 2.18
N ASN A 64 -6.09 9.60 1.08
CA ASN A 64 -5.19 8.61 0.50
C ASN A 64 -3.89 9.28 0.05
N HIS A 65 -2.78 8.75 0.54
CA HIS A 65 -1.46 9.01 -0.01
C HIS A 65 -0.84 7.67 -0.36
N ILE A 66 -0.40 7.52 -1.60
CA ILE A 66 0.30 6.33 -2.08
C ILE A 66 1.48 6.83 -2.90
N ASN A 67 2.69 6.50 -2.47
CA ASN A 67 3.91 6.92 -3.12
C ASN A 67 4.75 5.69 -3.47
N MET A 68 5.28 5.65 -4.68
CA MET A 68 6.29 4.65 -5.03
C MET A 68 7.57 4.97 -4.28
N ILE A 69 8.09 4.00 -3.54
CA ILE A 69 9.36 4.12 -2.82
C ILE A 69 10.51 3.42 -3.54
N ARG A 70 10.20 2.45 -4.42
CA ARG A 70 11.22 1.73 -5.20
C ARG A 70 10.63 1.14 -6.50
N PRO A 71 11.21 1.40 -7.69
CA PRO A 71 10.87 0.66 -8.89
C PRO A 71 11.48 -0.75 -8.85
N LEU A 72 10.76 -1.77 -9.33
CA LEU A 72 11.30 -3.14 -9.42
C LEU A 72 12.47 -3.23 -10.42
N LYS A 73 12.42 -2.45 -11.51
CA LYS A 73 13.48 -2.41 -12.54
C LYS A 73 14.74 -1.65 -12.13
N PHE A 74 14.73 -0.95 -10.99
CA PHE A 74 15.85 -0.12 -10.57
C PHE A 74 17.07 -0.95 -10.13
N ASP A 75 16.82 -2.15 -9.61
CA ASP A 75 17.88 -3.05 -9.18
C ASP A 75 18.69 -3.61 -10.35
N ASP A 76 18.02 -3.92 -11.46
CA ASP A 76 18.66 -4.43 -12.67
C ASP A 76 19.56 -3.36 -13.31
N GLU A 77 19.14 -2.09 -13.32
CA GLU A 77 19.94 -0.98 -13.87
C GLU A 77 21.14 -0.62 -12.98
N ILE A 78 20.98 -0.65 -11.65
CA ILE A 78 22.09 -0.43 -10.71
C ILE A 78 23.11 -1.57 -10.78
N GLN A 79 22.67 -2.82 -10.81
CA GLN A 79 23.55 -3.99 -10.97
C GLN A 79 24.35 -3.92 -12.27
N LYS A 80 23.76 -3.39 -13.35
CA LYS A 80 24.45 -3.22 -14.63
C LYS A 80 25.54 -2.14 -14.56
N LYS A 81 25.26 -1.00 -13.91
CA LYS A 81 26.22 0.10 -13.75
C LYS A 81 27.37 -0.19 -12.77
N LEU A 82 27.17 -1.06 -11.78
CA LEU A 82 28.22 -1.45 -10.83
C LEU A 82 29.24 -2.45 -11.40
N ARG A 83 28.94 -3.06 -12.56
CA ARG A 83 29.82 -4.04 -13.22
C ARG A 83 30.68 -3.44 -14.35
N GLU A 84 30.45 -2.18 -14.71
CA GLU A 84 31.27 -1.39 -15.64
C GLU A 84 32.29 -0.54 -14.84
#